data_AF-A0A952VR36-F1
#
_entry.id   AF-A0A952VR36-F1
#
_cell.length_a   1.000
_cell.length_b   1.000
_cell.length_c   1.000
_cell.angle_alpha   90.00
_cell.angle_beta   90.00
_cell.angle_gamma   90.00
#
_symmetry.space_group_name_H-M   'P 1'
#
loop_
_entity.id
_entity.type
_entity.pdbx_description
1 polymer ?
#
loop_
_entity_poly.entity_id
_entity_poly.type
_entity_poly.pdbx_seq_one_letter_code
_entity_poly.pdbx_strand_id
1 'polypeptide(L)'
;MTSTWEQTLLGPVTALGETVLAILPKVLAMMILLLVGLVVAWGAGHFTERLLRMIGLDRLCDRIGIAAALLRGGIKTDPSYIIGRITYWLIVIFSTTASLGALNVAPINEAAHSLLSYIPHLVTAAVIGIIGYLVSNFVSQAVLIAAVNAG
;
A
#
# COMPACT_ATOMS: atom_id res chain seq x y z
N MET A 1 8.54 -37.00 -45.94
CA MET A 1 9.36 -35.76 -45.92
C MET A 1 8.52 -34.48 -45.94
N THR A 2 7.18 -34.56 -45.95
CA THR A 2 6.28 -33.39 -45.95
C THR A 2 5.88 -32.92 -44.53
N SER A 3 6.05 -33.75 -43.50
CA SER A 3 5.67 -33.43 -42.10
C SER A 3 6.65 -32.51 -41.35
N THR A 4 7.90 -32.41 -41.80
CA THR A 4 8.93 -31.62 -41.11
C THR A 4 8.77 -30.11 -41.35
N TRP A 5 8.28 -29.72 -42.53
CA TRP A 5 8.10 -28.32 -42.92
C TRP A 5 6.91 -27.66 -42.20
N GLU A 6 5.82 -28.40 -41.96
CA GLU A 6 4.70 -27.93 -41.14
C GLU A 6 5.12 -27.71 -39.68
N GLN A 7 5.89 -28.63 -39.07
CA GLN A 7 6.31 -28.49 -37.67
C GLN A 7 7.32 -27.35 -37.47
N THR A 8 8.18 -27.10 -38.46
CA THR A 8 9.19 -26.03 -38.37
C THR A 8 8.58 -24.63 -38.57
N LEU A 9 7.49 -24.53 -39.35
CA LEU A 9 6.82 -23.26 -39.64
C LEU A 9 5.63 -22.97 -38.72
N LEU A 10 4.87 -23.99 -38.30
CA LEU A 10 3.70 -23.84 -37.43
C LEU A 10 4.03 -24.00 -35.94
N GLY A 11 5.09 -24.74 -35.60
CA GLY A 11 5.54 -24.93 -34.21
C GLY A 11 5.80 -23.61 -33.45
N PRO A 12 6.45 -22.59 -34.05
CA PRO A 12 6.59 -21.29 -33.41
C PRO A 12 5.26 -20.57 -33.20
N VAL A 13 4.32 -20.68 -34.13
CA VAL A 13 3.00 -20.02 -34.07
C VAL A 13 2.14 -20.65 -32.97
N THR A 14 2.14 -21.97 -32.84
CA THR A 14 1.44 -22.67 -31.76
C THR A 14 2.07 -22.38 -30.40
N ALA A 15 3.40 -22.32 -30.32
CA ALA A 15 4.11 -21.96 -29.09
C ALA A 15 3.82 -20.51 -28.64
N LEU A 16 3.70 -19.57 -29.57
CA LEU A 16 3.27 -18.20 -29.29
C LEU A 16 1.82 -18.16 -28.78
N GLY A 17 0.92 -18.92 -29.40
CA GLY A 17 -0.49 -19.02 -28.96
C GLY A 17 -0.62 -19.54 -27.52
N GLU A 18 0.10 -20.60 -27.18
CA GLU A 18 0.12 -21.17 -25.82
C GLU A 18 0.73 -20.20 -24.80
N THR A 19 1.80 -19.49 -25.18
CA THR A 19 2.45 -18.50 -24.32
C THR A 19 1.52 -17.32 -24.01
N VAL A 20 0.77 -16.83 -25.01
CA VAL A 20 -0.20 -15.73 -24.83
C VAL A 20 -1.33 -16.14 -23.89
N LEU A 21 -1.92 -17.33 -24.09
CA LEU A 21 -2.98 -17.85 -23.22
C LEU A 21 -2.48 -18.11 -21.79
N ALA A 22 -1.22 -18.51 -21.62
CA ALA A 22 -0.60 -18.72 -20.31
C ALA A 22 -0.24 -17.42 -19.57
N ILE A 23 -0.05 -16.31 -20.28
CA ILE A 23 0.25 -14.99 -19.69
C ILE A 23 -1.03 -14.27 -19.25
N LEU A 24 -2.14 -14.47 -19.96
CA LEU A 24 -3.42 -13.80 -19.69
C LEU A 24 -3.88 -13.89 -18.21
N PRO A 25 -3.91 -15.06 -17.55
CA PRO A 25 -4.28 -15.14 -16.14
C PRO A 25 -3.24 -14.51 -15.20
N LYS A 26 -1.96 -14.47 -15.59
CA LYS A 26 -0.89 -13.86 -14.78
C LYS A 26 -0.97 -12.33 -14.79
N VAL A 27 -1.33 -11.75 -15.94
CA VAL A 27 -1.58 -10.31 -16.07
C VAL A 27 -2.78 -9.90 -15.22
N LEU A 28 -3.84 -10.72 -15.17
CA LEU A 28 -4.97 -10.50 -14.27
C LEU A 28 -4.55 -10.54 -12.80
N ALA A 29 -3.77 -11.53 -12.38
CA ALA A 29 -3.27 -11.63 -11.01
C ALA A 29 -2.39 -10.43 -10.62
N MET A 30 -1.48 -10.00 -11.51
CA MET A 30 -0.70 -8.77 -11.35
C MET A 30 -1.61 -7.57 -11.15
N MET A 31 -2.62 -7.38 -12.02
CA MET A 31 -3.54 -6.25 -11.89
C MET A 31 -4.28 -6.25 -10.55
N ILE A 32 -4.76 -7.41 -10.10
CA ILE A 32 -5.46 -7.52 -8.81
C ILE A 32 -4.53 -7.16 -7.66
N LEU A 33 -3.31 -7.73 -7.62
CA LEU A 33 -2.34 -7.43 -6.57
C LEU A 33 -1.89 -5.97 -6.56
N LEU A 34 -1.73 -5.38 -7.74
CA LEU A 34 -1.41 -3.97 -7.89
C LEU A 34 -2.56 -3.09 -7.40
N LEU A 35 -3.81 -3.41 -7.74
CA LEU A 35 -4.99 -2.70 -7.24
C LEU A 35 -5.10 -2.78 -5.71
N VAL A 36 -4.96 -3.97 -5.13
CA VAL A 36 -4.98 -4.16 -3.67
C VAL A 36 -3.88 -3.36 -3.00
N GLY A 37 -2.65 -3.43 -3.50
CA GLY A 37 -1.54 -2.68 -2.92
C GLY A 37 -1.67 -1.17 -3.10
N LEU A 38 -2.33 -0.69 -4.15
CA LEU A 38 -2.70 0.73 -4.28
C LEU A 38 -3.72 1.16 -3.19
N VAL A 39 -4.73 0.33 -2.92
CA VAL A 39 -5.70 0.59 -1.85
C VAL A 39 -5.03 0.61 -0.48
N VAL A 40 -4.15 -0.36 -0.21
CA VAL A 40 -3.36 -0.42 1.02
C VAL A 40 -2.42 0.78 1.14
N ALA A 41 -1.72 1.15 0.06
CA ALA A 41 -0.85 2.32 0.05
C ALA A 41 -1.62 3.61 0.39
N TRP A 42 -2.79 3.78 -0.21
CA TRP A 42 -3.66 4.92 0.06
C TRP A 42 -4.09 4.97 1.52
N GLY A 43 -4.56 3.84 2.07
CA GLY A 43 -4.97 3.74 3.48
C GLY A 43 -3.83 3.97 4.46
N ALA A 44 -2.69 3.29 4.26
CA ALA A 44 -1.52 3.39 5.12
C ALA A 44 -0.86 4.77 5.08
N GLY A 45 -0.79 5.40 3.91
CA GLY A 45 -0.30 6.77 3.76
C GLY A 45 -1.17 7.77 4.54
N HIS A 46 -2.50 7.66 4.39
CA HIS A 46 -3.44 8.53 5.11
C HIS A 46 -3.44 8.27 6.62
N PHE A 47 -3.33 7.00 7.03
CA PHE A 47 -3.22 6.63 8.43
C PHE A 47 -1.94 7.18 9.07
N THR A 48 -0.80 7.02 8.39
CA THR A 48 0.48 7.56 8.84
C THR A 48 0.41 9.08 8.97
N GLU A 49 -0.14 9.79 7.97
CA GLU A 49 -0.34 11.23 8.05
C GLU A 49 -1.18 11.61 9.28
N ARG A 50 -2.34 10.97 9.47
CA ARG A 50 -3.22 11.26 10.60
C ARG A 50 -2.55 11.01 11.94
N LEU A 51 -1.81 9.91 12.08
CA LEU A 51 -1.07 9.61 13.30
C LEU A 51 -0.01 10.66 13.59
N LEU A 52 0.78 11.05 12.60
CA LEU A 52 1.84 12.04 12.78
C LEU A 52 1.27 13.42 13.15
N ARG A 53 0.14 13.80 12.53
CA ARG A 53 -0.60 15.02 12.91
C ARG A 53 -1.15 14.94 14.33
N MET A 54 -1.71 13.79 14.75
CA MET A 54 -2.20 13.57 16.12
C MET A 54 -1.10 13.67 17.16
N ILE A 55 0.09 13.13 16.87
CA ILE A 55 1.28 13.23 17.73
C ILE A 55 1.80 14.68 17.80
N GLY A 56 1.36 15.55 16.90
CA GLY A 56 1.78 16.94 16.86
C GLY A 56 3.16 17.13 16.23
N LEU A 57 3.58 16.22 15.33
CA LEU A 57 4.85 16.31 14.63
C LEU A 57 4.99 17.64 13.89
N ASP A 58 3.90 18.15 13.30
CA ASP A 58 3.89 19.45 12.63
C ASP A 58 4.30 20.58 13.59
N ARG A 59 3.76 20.59 14.82
CA ARG A 59 4.10 21.60 15.85
C ARG A 59 5.54 21.47 16.34
N LEU A 60 6.06 20.24 16.42
CA LEU A 60 7.46 19.99 16.77
C LEU A 60 8.39 20.52 15.68
N CYS A 61 8.08 20.22 14.40
CA CYS A 61 8.82 20.70 13.23
C CYS A 61 8.77 22.21 13.06
N ASP A 62 7.67 22.87 13.41
CA ASP A 62 7.57 24.33 13.48
C ASP A 62 8.53 24.91 14.52
N ARG A 63 8.58 24.34 15.74
CA ARG A 63 9.45 24.81 16.82
C ARG A 63 10.95 24.69 16.53
N ILE A 64 11.35 23.64 15.82
CA ILE A 64 12.76 23.40 15.44
C ILE A 64 13.13 24.04 14.10
N GLY A 65 12.22 24.81 13.48
CA GLY A 65 12.48 25.56 12.26
C GLY A 65 12.52 24.72 10.98
N ILE A 66 12.20 23.43 11.04
CA ILE A 66 12.13 22.55 9.87
C ILE A 66 11.02 23.00 8.92
N ALA A 67 9.86 23.38 9.45
CA ALA A 67 8.77 23.91 8.64
C ALA A 67 9.17 25.23 7.94
N ALA A 68 9.91 26.10 8.62
CA ALA A 68 10.43 27.33 8.04
C ALA A 68 11.46 27.06 6.92
N ALA A 69 12.29 26.02 7.05
CA ALA A 69 13.20 25.57 6.00
C ALA A 69 12.46 25.02 4.77
N LEU A 70 11.40 24.23 4.98
CA LEU A 70 10.52 23.71 3.93
C LEU A 70 9.78 24.85 3.19
N LEU A 71 9.24 25.83 3.93
CA LEU A 71 8.60 27.02 3.39
C LEU A 71 9.57 27.87 2.54
N ARG A 72 10.82 28.03 2.98
CA ARG A 72 11.87 28.71 2.20
C ARG A 72 12.22 27.96 0.92
N GLY A 73 12.12 26.64 0.92
CA GLY A 73 12.23 25.79 -0.27
C GLY A 73 11.00 25.81 -1.19
N GLY A 74 9.98 26.62 -0.89
CA GLY A 74 8.73 26.72 -1.66
C GLY A 74 7.71 25.62 -1.36
N ILE A 75 7.96 24.75 -0.38
CA ILE A 75 7.10 23.64 -0.02
C ILE A 75 6.10 24.11 1.05
N LYS A 76 4.85 24.39 0.62
CA LYS A 76 3.75 24.86 1.49
C LYS A 76 2.87 23.72 2.02
N THR A 77 3.48 22.59 2.37
CA THR A 77 2.76 21.41 2.89
C THR A 77 3.36 20.97 4.21
N ASP A 78 2.51 20.47 5.10
CA ASP A 78 2.92 20.03 6.43
C ASP A 78 3.94 18.87 6.37
N PRO A 79 4.93 18.82 7.27
CA PRO A 79 5.89 17.72 7.36
C PRO A 79 5.21 16.35 7.49
N SER A 80 4.12 16.25 8.27
CA SER A 80 3.35 15.00 8.40
C SER A 80 2.74 14.53 7.09
N TYR A 81 2.28 15.46 6.24
CA TYR A 81 1.76 15.15 4.91
C TYR A 81 2.87 14.61 3.99
N ILE A 82 4.05 15.21 4.04
CA ILE A 82 5.21 14.77 3.26
C ILE A 82 5.59 13.34 3.64
N ILE A 83 5.65 13.05 4.95
CA ILE A 83 5.98 11.69 5.43
C ILE A 83 4.90 10.69 5.01
N GLY A 84 3.61 11.02 5.16
CA GLY A 84 2.52 10.17 4.68
C GLY A 84 2.60 9.91 3.16
N ARG A 85 3.01 10.91 2.38
CA ARG A 85 3.26 10.79 0.93
C ARG A 85 4.46 9.88 0.62
N ILE A 86 5.53 9.96 1.39
CA ILE A 86 6.70 9.09 1.26
C ILE A 86 6.30 7.64 1.56
N THR A 87 5.54 7.41 2.64
CA THR A 87 5.02 6.08 2.98
C THR A 87 4.13 5.52 1.87
N TYR A 88 3.24 6.33 1.29
CA TYR A 88 2.43 5.93 0.13
C TYR A 88 3.31 5.45 -1.03
N TRP A 89 4.29 6.25 -1.44
CA TRP A 89 5.16 5.91 -2.57
C TRP A 89 6.02 4.67 -2.31
N LEU A 90 6.52 4.50 -1.08
CA LEU A 90 7.21 3.27 -0.69
C LEU A 90 6.31 2.06 -0.88
N ILE A 91 5.10 2.07 -0.34
CA ILE A 91 4.17 0.93 -0.45
C ILE A 91 3.80 0.67 -1.91
N VAL A 92 3.60 1.71 -2.73
CA VAL A 92 3.34 1.56 -4.17
C VAL A 92 4.52 0.86 -4.87
N ILE A 93 5.76 1.22 -4.57
CA ILE A 93 6.95 0.58 -5.16
C ILE A 93 7.04 -0.89 -4.75
N PHE A 94 6.81 -1.20 -3.48
CA PHE A 94 6.78 -2.59 -2.99
C PHE A 94 5.66 -3.39 -3.63
N SER A 95 4.44 -2.84 -3.69
CA SER A 95 3.29 -3.47 -4.33
C SER A 95 3.53 -3.71 -5.82
N THR A 96 4.14 -2.74 -6.51
CA THR A 96 4.49 -2.88 -7.94
C THR A 96 5.45 -4.04 -8.13
N THR A 97 6.51 -4.11 -7.33
CA THR A 97 7.47 -5.22 -7.38
C THR A 97 6.82 -6.58 -7.07
N ALA A 98 5.94 -6.64 -6.07
CA ALA A 98 5.20 -7.85 -5.72
C ALA A 98 4.22 -8.28 -6.84
N SER A 99 3.54 -7.32 -7.48
CA SER A 99 2.62 -7.58 -8.60
C SER A 99 3.36 -8.08 -9.84
N LEU A 100 4.55 -7.55 -10.12
CA LEU A 100 5.41 -8.03 -11.20
C LEU A 100 5.91 -9.45 -10.93
N GLY A 101 6.13 -9.82 -9.66
CA GLY A 101 6.43 -11.19 -9.23
C GLY A 101 5.32 -12.20 -9.60
N ALA A 102 4.06 -11.76 -9.67
CA ALA A 102 2.94 -12.62 -10.06
C ALA A 102 2.96 -13.04 -11.54
N LEU A 103 3.83 -12.46 -12.37
CA LEU A 103 4.06 -12.92 -13.74
C LEU A 103 4.88 -14.22 -13.80
N ASN A 104 5.42 -14.70 -12.67
CA ASN A 104 6.28 -15.88 -12.61
C ASN A 104 5.52 -17.16 -12.13
N VAL A 105 4.73 -17.73 -13.06
CA VAL A 105 4.23 -19.13 -13.14
C VAL A 105 3.81 -19.88 -11.85
N ALA A 106 2.50 -19.79 -11.57
CA ALA A 106 1.66 -20.57 -10.63
C ALA A 106 1.87 -20.29 -9.11
N PRO A 107 0.80 -20.26 -8.27
CA PRO A 107 -0.54 -20.83 -8.47
C PRO A 107 -1.70 -19.84 -8.18
N ILE A 108 -2.66 -19.82 -9.10
CA ILE A 108 -3.97 -19.15 -8.97
C ILE A 108 -4.72 -19.55 -7.68
N ASN A 109 -4.42 -20.73 -7.12
CA ASN A 109 -4.96 -21.17 -5.83
C ASN A 109 -4.38 -20.44 -4.61
N GLU A 110 -3.10 -20.07 -4.62
CA GLU A 110 -2.52 -19.36 -3.48
C GLU A 110 -2.91 -17.89 -3.45
N ALA A 111 -3.02 -17.23 -4.59
CA ALA A 111 -3.50 -15.85 -4.62
C ALA A 111 -4.97 -15.75 -4.16
N ALA A 112 -5.83 -16.70 -4.58
CA ALA A 112 -7.21 -16.78 -4.11
C ALA A 112 -7.28 -17.07 -2.60
N HIS A 113 -6.47 -18.01 -2.08
CA HIS A 113 -6.37 -18.27 -0.64
C HIS A 113 -5.82 -17.07 0.14
N SER A 114 -4.87 -16.33 -0.42
CA SER A 114 -4.27 -15.16 0.21
C SER A 114 -5.26 -13.98 0.25
N LEU A 115 -6.10 -13.81 -0.77
CA LEU A 115 -7.20 -12.85 -0.76
C LEU A 115 -8.26 -13.21 0.28
N LEU A 116 -8.67 -14.48 0.33
CA LEU A 116 -9.62 -14.95 1.35
C LEU A 116 -9.03 -14.84 2.76
N SER A 117 -7.72 -15.08 2.94
CA SER A 117 -7.06 -14.92 4.23
C SER A 117 -6.87 -13.44 4.60
N TYR A 118 -6.90 -12.51 3.65
CA TYR A 118 -6.85 -11.08 3.94
C TYR A 118 -8.16 -10.53 4.52
N ILE A 119 -9.31 -11.14 4.19
CA ILE A 119 -10.62 -10.74 4.75
C ILE A 119 -10.61 -10.70 6.28
N PRO A 120 -10.19 -11.75 7.02
CA PRO A 120 -10.13 -11.69 8.47
C PRO A 120 -9.11 -10.67 9.00
N HIS A 121 -8.01 -10.41 8.28
CA HIS A 121 -7.05 -9.36 8.66
C HIS A 121 -7.66 -7.96 8.49
N LEU A 122 -8.47 -7.73 7.46
CA LEU A 122 -9.22 -6.48 7.24
C LEU A 122 -10.24 -6.23 8.35
N VAL A 123 -10.99 -7.27 8.74
CA VAL A 123 -11.90 -7.21 9.90
C VAL A 123 -11.13 -6.89 11.17
N THR A 124 -9.98 -7.55 11.39
CA THR A 124 -9.13 -7.31 12.56
C THR A 124 -8.58 -5.88 12.57
N ALA A 125 -8.10 -5.38 11.45
CA ALA A 125 -7.63 -4.01 11.30
C ALA A 125 -8.75 -2.98 11.57
N ALA A 126 -9.97 -3.25 11.09
CA ALA A 126 -11.13 -2.40 11.38
C ALA A 126 -11.47 -2.38 12.88
N VAL A 127 -11.47 -3.54 13.54
CA VAL A 127 -11.69 -3.66 14.98
C VAL A 127 -10.63 -2.90 15.76
N ILE A 128 -9.34 -3.11 15.44
CA ILE A 128 -8.23 -2.40 16.07
C ILE A 128 -8.36 -0.89 15.83
N GLY A 129 -8.75 -0.46 14.63
CA GLY A 129 -8.98 0.95 14.32
C GLY A 129 -10.08 1.58 15.18
N ILE A 130 -11.21 0.88 15.36
CA ILE A 130 -12.33 1.33 16.20
C ILE A 130 -11.89 1.42 17.68
N ILE A 131 -11.23 0.38 18.19
CA ILE A 131 -10.75 0.36 19.57
C ILE A 131 -9.71 1.46 19.79
N GLY A 132 -8.75 1.60 18.88
CA GLY A 132 -7.72 2.64 18.95
C GLY A 132 -8.31 4.04 18.96
N TYR A 133 -9.36 4.29 18.16
CA TYR A 133 -10.09 5.56 18.17
C TYR A 133 -10.76 5.82 19.52
N LEU A 134 -11.46 4.84 20.07
CA LEU A 134 -12.13 4.97 21.38
C LEU A 134 -11.11 5.28 22.48
N VAL A 135 -10.04 4.48 22.56
CA VAL A 135 -8.98 4.65 23.56
C VAL A 135 -8.28 6.00 23.42
N SER A 136 -7.98 6.44 22.19
CA SER A 136 -7.37 7.74 21.94
C SER A 136 -8.21 8.88 22.50
N ASN A 137 -9.54 8.81 22.38
CA ASN A 137 -10.43 9.83 22.92
C ASN A 137 -10.39 9.87 24.46
N PHE A 138 -10.38 8.71 25.14
CA PHE A 138 -10.23 8.64 26.60
C PHE A 138 -8.89 9.19 27.08
N VAL A 139 -7.80 8.81 26.41
CA VAL A 139 -6.46 9.30 26.76
C VAL A 139 -6.36 10.81 26.55
N SER A 140 -6.91 11.33 25.45
CA SER A 140 -6.94 12.77 25.19
C SER A 140 -7.65 13.54 26.30
N GLN A 141 -8.80 13.05 26.76
CA GLN A 141 -9.53 13.66 27.87
C GLN A 141 -8.77 13.58 29.19
N ALA A 142 -8.16 12.44 29.51
CA ALA A 142 -7.37 12.26 30.73
C ALA A 142 -6.18 13.23 30.77
N VAL A 143 -5.48 13.40 29.64
CA VAL A 143 -4.37 14.36 29.50
C VAL A 143 -4.87 15.79 29.65
N LEU A 144 -6.02 16.14 29.07
CA LEU A 144 -6.58 17.48 29.17
C LEU A 144 -6.94 17.85 30.61
N ILE A 145 -7.57 16.92 31.34
CA ILE A 145 -7.91 17.11 32.76
C ILE A 145 -6.65 17.26 33.61
N ALA A 146 -5.66 16.39 33.40
CA ALA A 146 -4.38 16.47 34.12
C ALA A 146 -3.65 17.79 33.84
N ALA A 147 -3.66 18.27 32.59
CA ALA A 147 -3.01 19.53 32.22
C ALA A 147 -3.69 20.76 32.82
N VAL A 148 -5.03 20.76 32.93
CA VAL A 148 -5.79 21.86 33.55
C VAL A 148 -5.63 21.87 35.07
N ASN A 149 -5.51 20.71 35.71
CA ASN A 149 -5.40 20.60 37.17
C ASN A 149 -3.95 20.70 37.69
N ALA A 150 -2.96 20.72 36.80
CA ALA A 150 -1.54 20.85 37.12
C ALA A 150 -1.00 22.29 36.99
N GLY A 151 -1.85 23.26 36.65
CA GLY A 151 -1.54 24.70 36.66
C GLY A 151 -2.29 25.42 37.75
#